data_AF-A0A1B6JPD8-F1
#
_entry.id   AF-A0A1B6JPD8-F1
#
_cell.length_a   1.000
_cell.length_b   1.000
_cell.length_c   1.000
_cell.angle_alpha   90.00
_cell.angle_beta   90.00
_cell.angle_gamma   90.00
#
_symmetry.space_group_name_H-M   'P 1'
#
loop_
_entity.id
_entity.type
_entity.pdbx_description
1 polymer ?
#
loop_
_entity_poly.entity_id
_entity_poly.type
_entity_poly.pdbx_seq_one_letter_code
_entity_poly.pdbx_strand_id
1 'polypeptide(L)'
;FLKKHFGTGYHLNITKMEEAPELPITSAVKEHITDATMILSSASQLNYNIRFEQGSQFPVLFSVLESSKDELGLTGTSITSTTLEDIFLKIAGGKKQLESTNGHIENANPVREDQKISGNALFIVQLKTLVYKRVLTRIRTWISTLIFIVVPVALMGVAVMKMMKHDYIAVQPKLLIGLRNFPGVHVAVSSDNDTVTGVIEKQVVS
;
A
#
# COMPACT_ATOMS: atom_id res chain seq x y z
N PHE A 1 30.64 1.47 11.05
CA PHE A 1 31.56 2.48 10.50
C PHE A 1 30.88 3.22 9.34
N LEU A 2 30.13 4.29 9.66
CA LEU A 2 29.59 5.26 8.70
C LEU A 2 29.29 6.61 9.38
N LYS A 3 29.82 6.83 10.60
CA LYS A 3 29.40 7.91 11.50
C LYS A 3 30.28 9.16 11.44
N LYS A 4 31.49 9.10 10.89
CA LYS A 4 32.50 10.16 11.07
C LYS A 4 32.69 11.09 9.87
N HIS A 5 32.09 10.78 8.71
CA HIS A 5 32.43 11.46 7.44
C HIS A 5 31.23 12.05 6.67
N PHE A 6 29.99 11.93 7.15
CA PHE A 6 28.81 12.31 6.36
C PHE A 6 28.21 13.69 6.65
N GLY A 7 28.82 14.50 7.52
CA GLY A 7 28.25 15.80 7.89
C GLY A 7 26.93 15.62 8.63
N THR A 8 26.96 14.74 9.62
CA THR A 8 25.85 14.41 10.50
C THR A 8 25.70 15.51 11.54
N GLY A 9 24.56 16.18 11.58
CA GLY A 9 24.32 17.26 12.54
C GLY A 9 22.87 17.71 12.63
N TYR A 10 22.69 18.83 13.32
CA TYR A 10 21.46 19.60 13.37
C TYR A 10 21.55 20.78 12.39
N HIS A 11 20.44 21.05 11.72
CA HIS A 11 20.23 22.23 10.91
C HIS A 11 19.36 23.20 11.69
N LEU A 12 19.94 24.32 12.09
CA LEU A 12 19.24 25.42 12.74
C LEU A 12 18.84 26.44 11.68
N ASN A 13 17.54 26.67 11.55
CA ASN A 13 16.94 27.65 10.65
C ASN A 13 16.39 28.82 11.46
N ILE A 14 16.92 30.01 11.21
CA ILE A 14 16.48 31.27 11.81
C ILE A 14 15.83 32.11 10.71
N THR A 15 14.58 32.50 10.91
CA THR A 15 13.85 33.43 10.04
C THR A 15 13.94 34.83 10.65
N LYS A 16 14.37 35.80 9.86
CA LYS A 16 14.55 37.21 10.24
C LYS A 16 13.76 38.13 9.32
N MET A 17 13.54 39.36 9.74
CA MET A 17 13.04 40.43 8.88
C MET A 17 14.12 40.81 7.84
N GLU A 18 13.72 41.29 6.66
CA GLU A 18 14.67 41.63 5.58
C GLU A 18 15.67 42.72 5.98
N GLU A 19 15.27 43.65 6.85
CA GLU A 19 16.10 44.75 7.36
C GLU A 19 16.95 44.35 8.57
N ALA A 20 16.85 43.11 9.06
CA ALA A 20 17.54 42.67 10.27
C ALA A 20 19.03 42.38 10.03
N PRO A 21 19.93 42.89 10.90
CA PRO A 21 21.37 42.71 10.74
C PRO A 21 21.80 41.26 11.01
N GLU A 22 22.59 40.68 10.09
CA GLU A 22 23.02 39.26 10.14
C GLU A 22 24.16 39.01 11.13
N LEU A 23 25.01 40.01 11.34
CA LEU A 23 26.20 39.90 12.19
C LEU A 23 25.83 39.68 13.67
N PRO A 24 24.92 40.46 14.28
CA PRO A 24 24.50 40.24 15.67
C PRO A 24 23.88 38.85 15.88
N ILE A 25 23.04 38.40 14.94
CA ILE A 25 22.40 37.08 15.00
C ILE A 25 23.45 35.97 14.95
N THR A 26 24.41 36.08 14.03
CA THR A 26 25.50 35.10 13.90
C THR A 26 26.41 35.09 15.13
N SER A 27 26.67 36.25 15.73
CA SER A 27 27.45 36.35 16.96
C SER A 27 26.74 35.67 18.13
N ALA A 28 25.45 35.91 18.33
CA ALA A 28 24.66 35.27 19.39
C ALA A 28 24.65 33.73 19.26
N VAL A 29 24.56 33.22 18.03
CA VAL A 29 24.64 31.78 17.74
C VAL A 29 26.03 31.24 18.05
N LYS A 30 27.10 31.92 17.63
CA LYS A 30 28.49 31.46 17.83
C LYS A 30 28.97 31.57 19.29
N GLU A 31 28.41 32.49 20.06
CA GLU A 31 28.69 32.63 21.49
C GLU A 31 28.28 31.37 22.26
N HIS A 32 27.13 30.78 21.91
CA HIS A 32 26.62 29.57 22.55
C HIS A 32 27.10 28.29 21.85
N ILE A 33 27.28 28.33 20.53
CA ILE A 33 27.67 27.17 19.73
C ILE A 33 28.85 27.53 18.84
N THR A 34 30.05 27.33 19.38
CA THR A 34 31.31 27.73 18.74
C THR A 34 31.57 27.03 17.40
N ASP A 35 31.16 25.77 17.24
CA ASP A 35 31.30 25.02 15.98
C ASP A 35 30.11 25.18 15.02
N ALA A 36 29.25 26.19 15.19
CA ALA A 36 28.17 26.46 14.26
C ALA A 36 28.73 27.00 12.93
N THR A 37 28.50 26.27 11.84
CA THR A 37 28.90 26.66 10.49
C THR A 37 27.68 27.16 9.73
N MET A 38 27.71 28.41 9.27
CA MET A 38 26.66 28.95 8.41
C MET A 38 26.68 28.25 7.04
N ILE A 39 25.55 27.67 6.64
CA ILE A 39 25.37 26.97 5.35
C ILE A 39 24.73 27.91 4.34
N LEU A 40 23.73 28.69 4.79
CA LEU A 40 22.94 29.58 3.95
C LEU A 40 22.76 30.90 4.68
N SER A 41 22.99 32.00 3.97
CA SER A 41 22.51 33.33 4.35
C SER A 41 21.59 33.86 3.26
N SER A 42 20.43 34.35 3.65
CA SER A 42 19.42 34.96 2.80
C SER A 42 18.79 36.15 3.53
N ALA A 43 18.20 37.08 2.79
CA ALA A 43 17.65 38.31 3.35
C ALA A 43 16.69 38.06 4.52
N SER A 44 15.86 37.01 4.43
CA SER A 44 14.87 36.64 5.44
C SER A 44 15.22 35.39 6.25
N GLN A 45 16.32 34.69 5.95
CA GLN A 45 16.62 33.40 6.58
C GLN A 45 18.12 33.13 6.71
N LEU A 46 18.52 32.52 7.83
CA LEU A 46 19.88 32.05 8.10
C LEU A 46 19.83 30.57 8.48
N ASN A 47 20.71 29.76 7.89
CA ASN A 47 20.82 28.33 8.19
C ASN A 47 22.21 27.99 8.72
N TYR A 48 22.27 27.27 9.85
CA TYR A 48 23.51 26.82 10.47
C TYR A 48 23.54 25.30 10.60
N ASN A 49 24.69 24.71 10.28
CA ASN A 49 25.02 23.32 10.59
C ASN A 49 25.71 23.25 11.95
N ILE A 50 25.17 22.43 12.85
CA ILE A 50 25.67 22.24 14.21
C ILE A 50 25.93 20.74 14.41
N ARG A 51 26.99 20.39 15.13
CA ARG A 51 27.30 18.96 15.37
C ARG A 51 26.38 18.37 16.44
N PHE A 52 26.16 17.06 16.39
CA PHE A 52 25.27 16.37 17.34
C PHE A 52 25.71 16.51 18.80
N GLU A 53 27.02 16.64 19.04
CA GLU A 53 27.64 16.79 20.36
C GLU A 53 27.22 18.08 21.08
N GLN A 54 26.77 19.09 20.33
CA GLN A 54 26.34 20.40 20.86
C GLN A 54 24.83 20.49 21.04
N GLY A 55 24.10 19.38 20.86
CA GLY A 55 22.64 19.34 20.99
C GLY A 55 22.11 19.79 22.36
N SER A 56 22.91 19.64 23.42
CA SER A 56 22.53 20.07 24.77
C SER A 56 22.47 21.60 24.93
N GLN A 57 23.05 22.37 24.01
CA GLN A 57 23.12 23.83 24.09
C GLN A 57 21.91 24.53 23.43
N PHE A 58 21.09 23.79 22.69
CA PHE A 58 19.89 24.34 22.03
C PHE A 58 18.90 25.01 22.99
N PRO A 59 18.56 24.45 24.17
CA PRO A 59 17.62 25.11 25.08
C PRO A 59 18.10 26.50 25.52
N VAL A 60 19.40 26.63 25.81
CA VAL A 60 20.01 27.91 26.21
C VAL A 60 20.02 28.87 25.04
N LEU A 61 20.43 28.40 23.86
CA LEU A 61 20.44 29.20 22.63
C LEU A 61 19.04 29.73 22.29
N PHE A 62 18.01 28.88 22.34
CA PHE A 62 16.64 29.30 22.05
C PHE A 62 16.11 30.29 23.08
N SER A 63 16.47 30.12 24.36
CA SER A 63 16.11 31.09 25.39
C SER A 63 16.70 32.47 25.11
N VAL A 64 17.97 32.53 24.69
CA VAL A 64 18.66 33.79 24.36
C VAL A 64 18.09 34.42 23.10
N LEU A 65 17.88 33.63 22.04
CA LEU A 65 17.29 34.09 20.79
C LEU A 65 15.86 34.62 20.98
N GLU A 66 15.07 34.00 21.86
CA GLU A 66 13.72 34.46 22.16
C GLU A 66 13.73 35.72 23.04
N SER A 67 14.70 35.84 23.98
CA SER A 67 14.84 37.07 24.79
C SER A 67 15.29 38.28 23.98
N SER A 68 16.11 38.06 22.95
CA SER A 68 16.64 39.12 22.07
C SER A 68 15.91 39.19 20.72
N LYS A 69 14.72 38.58 20.62
CA LYS A 69 13.96 38.43 19.37
C LYS A 69 13.61 39.77 18.73
N ASP A 70 13.11 40.72 19.51
CA ASP A 70 12.71 42.05 19.04
C ASP A 70 13.92 42.91 18.65
N GLU A 71 15.02 42.81 19.40
CA GLU A 71 16.26 43.54 19.14
C GLU A 71 16.97 43.03 17.87
N LEU A 72 16.91 41.72 17.62
CA LEU A 72 17.53 41.06 16.48
C LEU A 72 16.61 40.96 15.25
N GLY A 73 15.34 41.37 15.36
CA GLY A 73 14.37 41.28 14.27
C GLY A 73 14.06 39.85 13.83
N LEU A 74 13.99 38.91 14.78
CA LEU A 74 13.75 37.49 14.51
C LEU A 74 12.24 37.19 14.44
N THR A 75 11.83 36.56 13.34
CA THR A 75 10.43 36.14 13.15
C THR A 75 10.19 34.73 13.70
N GLY A 76 11.18 33.85 13.61
CA GLY A 76 11.04 32.48 14.09
C GLY A 76 12.32 31.67 14.02
N THR A 77 12.38 30.61 14.82
CA THR A 77 13.53 29.70 14.87
C THR A 77 13.03 28.26 14.80
N SER A 78 13.73 27.40 14.05
CA SER A 78 13.40 25.99 13.88
C SER A 78 14.66 25.14 13.80
N ILE A 79 14.52 23.86 14.14
CA ILE A 79 15.63 22.90 14.13
C ILE A 79 15.22 21.59 13.45
N THR A 80 16.07 21.11 12.56
CA THR A 80 15.88 19.83 11.86
C THR A 80 17.10 18.96 12.10
N SER A 81 16.90 17.67 12.38
CA SER A 81 18.02 16.72 12.53
C SER A 81 18.25 15.98 11.22
N THR A 82 19.51 15.77 10.83
CA THR A 82 19.80 14.89 9.69
C THR A 82 19.47 13.44 10.06
N THR A 83 18.63 12.76 9.28
CA THR A 83 18.24 11.36 9.49
C THR A 83 19.15 10.38 8.72
N LEU A 84 19.04 9.07 9.01
CA LEU A 84 19.77 8.04 8.24
C LEU A 84 19.28 7.99 6.80
N GLU A 85 18.02 8.27 6.57
CA GLU A 85 17.40 8.40 5.26
C GLU A 85 18.07 9.53 4.47
N ASP A 86 18.29 10.70 5.07
CA ASP A 86 18.99 11.84 4.44
C ASP A 86 20.44 11.49 4.09
N ILE A 87 21.14 10.80 5.00
CA ILE A 87 22.52 10.34 4.78
C ILE A 87 22.56 9.30 3.67
N PHE A 88 21.63 8.34 3.68
CA PHE A 88 21.52 7.32 2.64
C PHE A 88 21.23 7.96 1.29
N LEU A 89 20.33 8.94 1.22
CA LEU A 89 19.99 9.65 -0.01
C LEU A 89 21.19 10.46 -0.53
N LYS A 90 21.94 11.13 0.35
CA LYS A 90 23.17 11.86 0.00
C LYS A 90 24.26 10.95 -0.57
N ILE A 91 24.35 9.71 -0.08
CA ILE A 91 25.30 8.69 -0.57
C ILE A 91 24.80 8.06 -1.88
N ALA A 92 23.51 7.77 -1.98
CA ALA A 92 22.91 7.05 -3.10
C ALA A 92 22.62 7.95 -4.33
N GLY A 93 22.45 9.26 -4.13
CA GLY A 93 22.17 10.24 -5.17
C GLY A 93 22.89 11.54 -4.87
N GLY A 94 24.06 11.73 -5.49
CA GLY A 94 24.91 12.90 -5.25
C GLY A 94 24.14 14.23 -5.37
N LYS A 95 24.18 15.01 -4.28
CA LYS A 95 23.81 16.43 -4.18
C LYS A 95 22.36 16.78 -4.55
N LYS A 96 21.41 16.49 -3.65
CA LYS A 96 20.31 17.43 -3.41
C LYS A 96 20.48 18.03 -2.03
N GLN A 97 20.96 19.27 -2.00
CA GLN A 97 20.82 20.14 -0.84
C GLN A 97 19.31 20.29 -0.64
N LEU A 98 18.79 19.69 0.43
CA LEU A 98 17.40 19.85 0.86
C LEU A 98 17.22 21.32 1.27
N GLU A 99 16.90 22.18 0.31
CA GLU A 99 16.24 23.44 0.60
C GLU A 99 14.85 23.09 1.15
N SER A 100 14.73 23.14 2.48
CA SER A 100 13.45 23.02 3.17
C SER A 100 12.64 24.28 2.92
N THR A 101 11.86 24.29 1.85
CA THR A 101 10.75 25.24 1.69
C THR A 101 9.64 24.87 2.67
N ASN A 102 9.20 25.86 3.44
CA ASN A 102 8.17 25.79 4.47
C ASN A 102 6.92 24.97 4.08
N GLY A 103 6.50 24.08 5.00
CA GLY A 103 5.09 23.87 5.34
C GLY A 103 4.19 23.13 4.35
N HIS A 104 4.41 21.83 4.15
CA HIS A 104 3.31 20.85 4.06
C HIS A 104 3.85 19.43 4.25
N ILE A 105 3.25 18.68 5.17
CA ILE A 105 3.44 17.23 5.28
C ILE A 105 2.68 16.62 4.09
N GLU A 106 3.35 16.50 2.95
CA GLU A 106 2.96 15.55 1.92
C GLU A 106 4.07 14.54 1.74
N ASN A 107 3.68 13.27 1.84
CA ASN A 107 4.52 12.09 1.65
C ASN A 107 5.21 12.10 0.28
N ALA A 108 6.37 12.74 0.18
CA ALA A 108 7.16 12.77 -1.03
C ALA A 108 8.07 11.53 -1.09
N ASN A 109 7.63 10.54 -1.86
CA ASN A 109 8.55 9.54 -2.41
C ASN A 109 9.66 10.28 -3.19
N PRO A 110 10.95 9.95 -3.02
CA PRO A 110 12.01 10.62 -3.78
C PRO A 110 11.92 10.22 -5.25
N VAL A 111 11.53 11.19 -6.07
CA VAL A 111 11.61 11.13 -7.53
C VAL A 111 13.10 11.09 -7.91
N ARG A 112 13.51 9.98 -8.53
CA ARG A 112 14.82 9.81 -9.16
C ARG A 112 14.98 10.89 -10.23
N GLU A 113 16.01 11.72 -10.12
CA GLU A 113 16.45 12.55 -11.23
C GLU A 113 17.11 11.64 -12.28
N ASP A 114 16.37 11.40 -13.37
CA ASP A 114 16.90 10.79 -14.58
C ASP A 114 17.94 11.73 -15.19
N GLN A 115 19.10 11.17 -15.54
CA GLN A 115 20.05 11.83 -16.44
C GLN A 115 19.31 12.25 -17.71
N LYS A 116 19.61 13.47 -18.20
CA LYS A 116 19.16 13.97 -19.50
C LYS A 116 19.64 13.02 -20.62
N ILE A 117 18.82 12.04 -20.98
CA ILE A 117 18.97 11.24 -22.18
C ILE A 117 17.94 11.79 -23.17
N SER A 118 18.35 12.71 -24.04
CA SER A 118 17.47 13.28 -25.06
C SER A 118 17.10 12.21 -26.10
N GLY A 119 15.80 11.97 -26.33
CA GLY A 119 15.26 11.09 -27.38
C GLY A 119 14.16 10.11 -26.93
N ASN A 120 13.66 9.28 -27.86
CA ASN A 120 12.60 8.26 -27.63
C ASN A 120 12.97 7.22 -26.55
N ALA A 121 14.24 7.17 -26.13
CA ALA A 121 14.72 6.39 -25.00
C ALA A 121 14.08 6.83 -23.66
N LEU A 122 13.76 8.11 -23.49
CA LEU A 122 13.04 8.61 -22.29
C LEU A 122 11.70 7.92 -22.11
N PHE A 123 10.95 7.72 -23.19
CA PHE A 123 9.65 7.08 -23.12
C PHE A 123 9.76 5.63 -22.66
N ILE A 124 10.75 4.88 -23.16
CA ILE A 124 10.94 3.46 -22.77
C ILE A 124 11.45 3.34 -21.34
N VAL A 125 12.38 4.21 -20.91
CA VAL A 125 12.88 4.22 -19.53
C VAL A 125 11.76 4.60 -18.55
N GLN A 126 10.97 5.63 -18.86
CA GLN A 126 9.82 6.06 -18.06
C GLN A 126 8.68 5.03 -18.08
N LEU A 127 8.42 4.39 -19.23
CA LEU A 127 7.43 3.31 -19.33
C LEU A 127 7.89 2.10 -18.51
N LYS A 128 9.17 1.75 -18.53
CA LYS A 128 9.74 0.65 -17.75
C LYS A 128 9.64 0.92 -16.24
N THR A 129 9.92 2.14 -15.78
CA THR A 129 9.78 2.49 -14.35
C THR A 129 8.32 2.51 -13.92
N LEU A 130 7.42 3.06 -14.74
CA LEU A 130 5.98 3.06 -14.47
C LEU A 130 5.41 1.64 -14.44
N VAL A 131 5.76 0.80 -15.41
CA VAL A 131 5.31 -0.60 -15.48
C VAL A 131 5.91 -1.39 -14.33
N TYR A 132 7.20 -1.26 -14.02
CA TYR A 132 7.82 -1.95 -12.89
C TYR A 132 7.12 -1.60 -11.57
N LYS A 133 6.82 -0.32 -11.33
CA LYS A 133 6.10 0.13 -10.13
C LYS A 133 4.66 -0.39 -10.08
N ARG A 134 3.95 -0.41 -11.22
CA ARG A 134 2.57 -0.94 -11.35
C ARG A 134 2.52 -2.47 -11.25
N VAL A 135 3.54 -3.17 -11.72
CA VAL A 135 3.65 -4.63 -11.71
C VAL A 135 4.08 -5.13 -10.33
N LEU A 136 5.01 -4.45 -9.66
CA LEU A 136 5.42 -4.81 -8.29
C LEU A 136 4.24 -4.69 -7.31
N THR A 137 3.44 -3.65 -7.46
CA THR A 137 2.19 -3.48 -6.69
C THR A 137 1.14 -4.51 -7.10
N ARG A 138 0.97 -4.78 -8.41
CA ARG A 138 0.05 -5.82 -8.90
C ARG A 138 0.43 -7.22 -8.42
N ILE A 139 1.70 -7.60 -8.37
CA ILE A 139 2.15 -8.92 -7.89
C ILE A 139 1.92 -9.05 -6.38
N ARG A 140 2.20 -8.01 -5.61
CA ARG A 140 2.02 -8.01 -4.14
C ARG A 140 0.55 -8.08 -3.72
N THR A 141 -0.38 -7.50 -4.48
CA THR A 141 -1.81 -7.49 -4.13
C THR A 141 -2.65 -8.54 -4.87
N TRP A 142 -2.25 -8.96 -6.07
CA TRP A 142 -3.02 -9.93 -6.87
C TRP A 142 -2.98 -11.34 -6.29
N ILE A 143 -1.96 -11.72 -5.51
CA ILE A 143 -1.97 -13.01 -4.79
C ILE A 143 -3.19 -13.12 -3.86
N SER A 144 -3.55 -12.03 -3.18
CA SER A 144 -4.71 -11.96 -2.30
C SER A 144 -6.01 -12.02 -3.11
N THR A 145 -6.13 -11.21 -4.17
CA THR A 145 -7.31 -11.24 -5.05
C THR A 145 -7.50 -12.59 -5.75
N LEU A 146 -6.41 -13.25 -6.16
CA LEU A 146 -6.43 -14.57 -6.76
C LEU A 146 -6.94 -15.62 -5.78
N ILE A 147 -6.51 -15.56 -4.51
CA ILE A 147 -7.01 -16.44 -3.45
C ILE A 147 -8.53 -16.28 -3.27
N PHE A 148 -9.03 -15.04 -3.28
CA PHE A 148 -10.47 -14.76 -3.19
C PHE A 148 -11.28 -15.24 -4.39
N ILE A 149 -10.68 -15.38 -5.57
CA ILE A 149 -11.33 -15.94 -6.76
C ILE A 149 -11.26 -17.47 -6.77
N VAL A 150 -10.13 -18.04 -6.35
CA VAL A 150 -9.92 -19.50 -6.35
C VAL A 150 -10.79 -20.20 -5.31
N VAL A 151 -10.99 -19.60 -4.13
CA VAL A 151 -11.78 -20.23 -3.06
C VAL A 151 -13.24 -20.48 -3.45
N PRO A 152 -14.02 -19.50 -3.96
CA PRO A 152 -15.39 -19.74 -4.43
C PRO A 152 -15.47 -20.73 -5.58
N VAL A 153 -14.52 -20.71 -6.51
CA VAL A 153 -14.48 -21.65 -7.65
C VAL A 153 -14.21 -23.07 -7.18
N ALA A 154 -13.27 -23.27 -6.25
CA ALA A 154 -12.99 -24.57 -5.66
C ALA A 154 -14.20 -25.10 -4.86
N LEU A 155 -14.85 -24.24 -4.07
CA LEU A 155 -16.06 -24.60 -3.33
C LEU A 155 -17.20 -25.01 -4.27
N MET A 156 -17.43 -24.27 -5.35
CA MET A 156 -18.41 -24.65 -6.37
C MET A 156 -18.04 -25.97 -7.05
N GLY A 157 -16.77 -26.18 -7.37
CA GLY A 157 -16.30 -27.46 -7.93
C GLY A 157 -16.56 -28.63 -6.99
N VAL A 158 -16.28 -28.49 -5.70
CA VAL A 158 -16.56 -29.52 -4.67
C VAL A 158 -18.07 -29.75 -4.54
N ALA A 159 -18.89 -28.70 -4.57
CA ALA A 159 -20.34 -28.81 -4.48
C ALA A 159 -20.92 -29.59 -5.68
N VAL A 160 -20.52 -29.23 -6.90
CA VAL A 160 -20.92 -29.95 -8.12
C VAL A 160 -20.44 -31.39 -8.09
N MET A 161 -19.22 -31.66 -7.65
CA MET A 161 -18.68 -33.01 -7.56
C MET A 161 -19.43 -33.88 -6.53
N LYS A 162 -19.87 -33.28 -5.41
CA LYS A 162 -20.76 -33.94 -4.44
C LYS A 162 -22.15 -34.17 -5.04
N MET A 163 -22.69 -33.18 -5.74
CA MET A 163 -24.00 -33.25 -6.41
C MET A 163 -24.02 -34.38 -7.45
N MET A 164 -23.01 -34.47 -8.31
CA MET A 164 -22.95 -35.51 -9.35
C MET A 164 -22.79 -36.94 -8.79
N LYS A 165 -22.27 -37.08 -7.57
CA LYS A 165 -22.16 -38.38 -6.88
C LYS A 165 -23.38 -38.71 -6.03
N HIS A 166 -24.26 -37.74 -5.80
CA HIS A 166 -25.47 -37.94 -5.02
C HIS A 166 -26.61 -38.24 -5.99
N ASP A 167 -27.12 -39.46 -5.95
CA ASP A 167 -28.27 -39.86 -6.74
C ASP A 167 -29.52 -39.12 -6.23
N TYR A 168 -29.84 -37.97 -6.82
CA TYR A 168 -31.10 -37.21 -6.55
C TYR A 168 -32.34 -37.91 -7.09
N ILE A 169 -32.16 -38.98 -7.85
CA ILE A 169 -33.27 -39.81 -8.29
C ILE A 169 -33.63 -40.67 -7.09
N ALA A 170 -34.66 -40.25 -6.35
CA ALA A 170 -35.42 -41.19 -5.54
C ALA A 170 -35.76 -42.35 -6.46
N VAL A 171 -35.07 -43.49 -6.29
CA VAL A 171 -35.28 -44.69 -7.08
C VAL A 171 -36.73 -45.06 -6.85
N GLN A 172 -37.61 -44.63 -7.77
CA GLN A 172 -38.98 -45.09 -7.76
C GLN A 172 -38.87 -46.59 -7.96
N PRO A 173 -39.31 -47.41 -6.99
CA PRO A 173 -39.27 -48.86 -7.15
C PRO A 173 -40.00 -49.17 -8.45
N LYS A 174 -39.40 -49.98 -9.33
CA LYS A 174 -39.97 -50.34 -10.64
C LYS A 174 -41.42 -50.72 -10.43
N LEU A 175 -42.34 -49.84 -10.86
CA LEU A 175 -43.76 -50.10 -10.76
C LEU A 175 -44.08 -51.10 -11.86
N LEU A 176 -44.07 -52.38 -11.50
CA LEU A 176 -44.53 -53.44 -12.39
C LEU A 176 -45.98 -53.11 -12.76
N ILE A 177 -46.24 -52.94 -14.05
CA ILE A 177 -47.59 -52.73 -14.58
C ILE A 177 -48.32 -54.06 -14.41
N GLY A 178 -48.93 -54.24 -13.25
CA GLY A 178 -49.74 -55.41 -12.91
C GLY A 178 -51.10 -54.94 -12.44
N LEU A 179 -52.16 -55.56 -12.95
CA LEU A 179 -53.54 -55.26 -12.53
C LEU A 179 -53.76 -55.50 -11.01
N ARG A 180 -52.85 -56.21 -10.33
CA ARG A 180 -52.84 -56.45 -8.88
C ARG A 180 -52.73 -55.17 -8.06
N ASN A 181 -52.15 -54.09 -8.60
CA ASN A 181 -51.92 -52.84 -7.87
C ASN A 181 -53.11 -51.86 -7.93
N PHE A 182 -54.19 -52.19 -8.66
CA PHE A 182 -55.37 -51.35 -8.79
C PHE A 182 -56.64 -52.10 -8.31
N PRO A 183 -56.88 -52.20 -6.99
CA PRO A 183 -58.09 -52.82 -6.48
C PRO A 183 -59.31 -51.96 -6.85
N GLY A 184 -60.27 -52.53 -7.59
CA GLY A 184 -61.53 -51.87 -7.96
C GLY A 184 -61.68 -51.50 -9.44
N VAL A 185 -60.75 -51.90 -10.30
CA VAL A 185 -60.90 -51.71 -11.76
C VAL A 185 -61.76 -52.84 -12.32
N HIS A 186 -62.96 -52.50 -12.76
CA HIS A 186 -63.83 -53.41 -13.51
C HIS A 186 -63.45 -53.34 -15.01
N VAL A 187 -62.91 -54.44 -15.53
CA VAL A 187 -62.60 -54.57 -16.96
C VAL A 187 -63.71 -55.40 -17.61
N ALA A 188 -64.44 -54.81 -18.56
CA ALA A 188 -65.41 -55.55 -19.36
C ALA A 188 -64.66 -56.35 -20.43
N VAL A 189 -64.73 -57.67 -20.36
CA VAL A 189 -64.18 -58.57 -21.38
C VAL A 189 -65.35 -59.06 -22.23
N SER A 190 -65.37 -58.69 -23.51
CA SER A 190 -66.30 -59.25 -24.50
C SER A 190 -65.58 -60.35 -25.24
N SER A 191 -66.04 -61.59 -25.11
CA SER A 191 -65.51 -62.75 -25.83
C SER A 191 -66.62 -63.33 -26.69
N ASP A 192 -66.40 -63.40 -28.00
CA ASP A 192 -67.21 -64.23 -28.88
C ASP A 192 -66.72 -65.68 -28.73
N ASN A 193 -67.61 -66.54 -28.25
CA ASN A 193 -67.48 -68.01 -28.12
C ASN A 193 -66.92 -68.58 -26.80
N ASP A 194 -67.65 -69.57 -26.28
CA ASP A 194 -67.59 -70.16 -24.93
C ASP A 194 -66.28 -70.90 -24.57
N THR A 195 -65.22 -70.16 -24.21
CA THR A 195 -64.04 -70.75 -23.54
C THR A 195 -63.41 -69.80 -22.52
N VAL A 196 -64.21 -69.33 -21.56
CA VAL A 196 -63.82 -68.19 -20.69
C VAL A 196 -63.09 -68.57 -19.39
N THR A 197 -63.11 -69.83 -18.94
CA THR A 197 -62.56 -70.17 -17.62
C THR A 197 -61.05 -70.44 -17.57
N GLY A 198 -60.39 -70.77 -18.69
CA GLY A 198 -58.96 -71.13 -18.68
C GLY A 198 -57.97 -69.99 -19.01
N VAL A 199 -58.43 -68.91 -19.63
CA VAL A 199 -57.55 -67.83 -20.12
C VAL A 199 -57.30 -66.76 -19.04
N ILE A 200 -58.25 -66.57 -18.13
CA ILE A 200 -58.19 -65.53 -17.09
C ILE A 200 -57.10 -65.86 -16.05
N GLU A 201 -56.90 -67.13 -15.70
CA GLU A 201 -55.91 -67.55 -14.71
C GLU A 201 -54.46 -67.34 -15.20
N LYS A 202 -54.23 -67.41 -16.52
CA LYS A 202 -52.89 -67.26 -17.11
C LYS A 202 -52.39 -65.81 -17.19
N GLN A 203 -53.30 -64.82 -17.21
CA GLN A 203 -52.96 -63.41 -17.35
C GLN A 203 -52.92 -62.65 -16.01
N VAL A 204 -53.45 -63.22 -14.93
CA VAL A 204 -53.44 -62.59 -13.59
C VAL A 204 -52.22 -63.01 -12.74
N VAL A 205 -51.54 -64.09 -13.11
CA VAL A 205 -50.43 -64.69 -12.32
C VAL A 205 -49.03 -64.43 -12.90
N SER A 206 -48.89 -63.86 -14.10
CA SER A 206 -47.57 -63.52 -14.66
C SER A 206 -47.15 -62.07 -14.43
#